data_AF-A0A662TL17-F1
#
_entry.id   AF-A0A662TL17-F1
#
_cell.length_a   1.000
_cell.length_b   1.000
_cell.length_c   1.000
_cell.angle_alpha   90.00
_cell.angle_beta   90.00
_cell.angle_gamma   90.00
#
_symmetry.space_group_name_H-M   'P 1'
#
loop_
_entity.id
_entity.type
_entity.pdbx_description
1 polymer ?
#
loop_
_entity_poly.entity_id
_entity_poly.type
_entity_poly.pdbx_seq_one_letter_code
_entity_poly.pdbx_strand_id
1 'polypeptide(L)'
;MVRRLIWGRIKARPKRITLCLSWEDKKSSIRLLGDDLDETIEYRGTIPFTPFAHGVIEAYEEVYGKLQVIPVSFREDIYKNNEVSLLRILPSFQSL
;
A
#
# COMPACT_ATOMS: atom_id res chain seq x y z
N MET A 1 -7.68 -3.86 -9.19
CA MET A 1 -6.39 -3.58 -9.87
C MET A 1 -5.21 -3.74 -8.90
N VAL A 2 -5.13 -2.90 -7.86
CA VAL A 2 -4.04 -2.91 -6.85
C VAL A 2 -3.83 -4.30 -6.24
N ARG A 3 -4.90 -4.98 -5.79
CA ARG A 3 -4.83 -6.34 -5.24
C ARG A 3 -4.00 -7.31 -6.10
N ARG A 4 -4.29 -7.41 -7.41
CA ARG A 4 -3.56 -8.30 -8.33
C ARG A 4 -2.09 -7.92 -8.49
N LEU A 5 -1.80 -6.62 -8.52
CA LEU A 5 -0.43 -6.10 -8.63
C LEU A 5 0.40 -6.47 -7.40
N ILE A 6 -0.15 -6.26 -6.21
CA ILE A 6 0.50 -6.61 -4.94
C ILE A 6 0.64 -8.12 -4.81
N TRP A 7 -0.41 -8.89 -5.11
CA TRP A 7 -0.39 -10.34 -5.09
C TRP A 7 0.77 -10.93 -5.92
N GLY A 8 1.02 -10.41 -7.11
CA GLY A 8 2.14 -10.86 -7.95
C GLY A 8 3.53 -10.63 -7.36
N ARG A 9 3.66 -9.75 -6.35
CA ARG A 9 4.94 -9.33 -5.74
C ARG A 9 5.05 -9.66 -4.26
N ILE A 10 4.00 -10.20 -3.67
CA ILE A 10 3.92 -10.41 -2.22
C ILE A 10 4.94 -11.42 -1.71
N LYS A 11 5.35 -12.38 -2.56
CA LYS A 11 6.42 -13.34 -2.26
C LYS A 11 7.79 -12.66 -2.07
N ALA A 12 8.03 -11.53 -2.73
CA ALA A 12 9.23 -10.72 -2.52
C ALA A 12 9.17 -9.91 -1.21
N ARG A 13 8.10 -10.06 -0.42
CA ARG A 13 7.88 -9.42 0.89
C ARG A 13 8.22 -7.93 0.87
N PRO A 14 7.45 -7.11 0.11
CA PRO A 14 7.66 -5.67 0.08
C PRO A 14 7.65 -5.11 1.51
N LYS A 15 8.70 -4.35 1.85
CA LYS A 15 8.84 -3.63 3.12
C LYS A 15 8.06 -2.32 3.12
N ARG A 16 7.93 -1.70 1.95
CA ARG A 16 7.19 -0.44 1.78
C ARG A 16 6.42 -0.44 0.47
N ILE A 17 5.16 -0.06 0.53
CA ILE A 17 4.29 0.14 -0.63
C ILE A 17 3.78 1.57 -0.55
N THR A 18 4.15 2.39 -1.53
CA THR A 18 3.86 3.83 -1.52
C THR A 18 2.99 4.16 -2.72
N LEU A 19 1.88 4.86 -2.48
CA LEU A 19 1.11 5.53 -3.52
C LEU A 19 1.59 6.98 -3.60
N CYS A 20 2.10 7.39 -4.76
CA CYS A 20 2.42 8.76 -5.08
C CYS A 20 1.36 9.33 -6.03
N LEU A 21 0.91 10.56 -5.77
CA LEU A 21 -0.04 11.28 -6.60
C LEU A 21 0.67 12.48 -7.22
N SER A 22 0.72 12.57 -8.55
CA SER A 22 1.09 13.80 -9.26
C SER A 22 -0.17 14.55 -9.61
N TRP A 23 -0.41 15.67 -8.91
CA TRP A 23 -1.57 16.53 -9.16
C TRP A 23 -1.45 17.30 -10.47
N GLU A 24 -0.24 17.73 -10.83
CA GLU A 24 0.04 18.47 -12.08
C GLU A 24 -0.24 17.60 -13.31
N ASP A 25 0.28 16.37 -13.31
CA ASP A 25 0.13 15.46 -14.46
C ASP A 25 -1.14 14.60 -14.41
N LYS A 26 -1.92 14.71 -13.32
CA LYS A 26 -3.06 13.82 -13.01
C LYS A 26 -2.67 12.34 -13.15
N LYS A 27 -1.48 11.99 -12.65
CA LYS A 27 -0.93 10.62 -12.68
C LYS A 27 -0.81 10.07 -11.27
N SER A 28 -0.66 8.76 -11.18
CA SER A 28 -0.31 8.08 -9.95
C SER A 28 0.77 7.07 -10.21
N SER A 29 1.62 6.87 -9.23
CA SER A 29 2.59 5.77 -9.25
C SER A 29 2.51 4.97 -7.96
N ILE A 30 2.72 3.67 -8.10
CA ILE A 30 2.86 2.75 -6.97
C ILE A 30 4.31 2.31 -6.94
N ARG A 31 5.01 2.62 -5.85
CA ARG A 31 6.37 2.14 -5.62
C ARG A 31 6.36 1.02 -4.59
N LEU A 32 7.01 -0.09 -4.93
CA LEU A 32 7.22 -1.25 -4.08
C LEU A 32 8.71 -1.34 -3.75
N LEU A 33 9.04 -1.34 -2.46
CA LEU A 33 10.40 -1.45 -1.96
C LEU A 33 10.53 -2.66 -1.03
N GLY A 34 11.55 -3.47 -1.20
CA GLY A 34 11.91 -4.64 -0.39
C GLY A 34 13.41 -4.90 -0.45
N ASP A 35 13.88 -6.05 0.02
CA ASP A 35 15.31 -6.40 -0.01
C ASP A 35 15.83 -6.58 -1.44
N ASP A 36 15.08 -7.30 -2.27
CA ASP A 36 15.40 -7.53 -3.69
C ASP A 36 14.30 -6.95 -4.61
N LEU A 37 13.60 -5.91 -4.16
CA LEU A 37 12.47 -5.30 -4.87
C LEU A 37 12.57 -3.78 -4.85
N ASP A 38 12.72 -3.15 -6.02
CA ASP A 38 12.52 -1.71 -6.21
C ASP A 38 11.80 -1.51 -7.55
N GLU A 39 10.48 -1.48 -7.50
CA GLU A 39 9.65 -1.35 -8.70
C GLU A 39 8.73 -0.14 -8.56
N THR A 40 8.64 0.65 -9.64
CA THR A 40 7.68 1.74 -9.76
C THR A 40 6.76 1.49 -10.94
N ILE A 41 5.46 1.55 -10.70
CA ILE A 41 4.43 1.28 -11.71
C ILE A 41 3.59 2.54 -11.86
N GLU A 42 3.59 3.09 -13.08
CA GLU A 42 2.86 4.31 -13.42
C GLU A 42 1.45 4.01 -13.93
N TYR A 43 0.51 4.89 -13.58
CA TYR A 43 -0.87 4.85 -14.01
C TYR A 43 -1.29 6.19 -14.61
N ARG A 44 -2.03 6.12 -15.72
CA ARG A 44 -2.75 7.27 -16.26
C ARG A 44 -3.97 7.51 -15.36
N GLY A 45 -4.06 8.70 -14.76
CA GLY A 45 -5.13 9.05 -13.83
C GLY A 45 -4.73 8.97 -12.37
N THR A 46 -5.60 9.48 -11.50
CA THR A 46 -5.42 9.44 -10.05
C THR A 46 -5.99 8.16 -9.47
N ILE A 47 -5.22 7.50 -8.61
CA ILE A 47 -5.69 6.35 -7.82
C ILE A 47 -6.15 6.87 -6.46
N PRO A 48 -7.43 6.69 -6.08
CA PRO A 48 -7.89 7.11 -4.76
C PRO A 48 -7.20 6.28 -3.66
N PHE A 49 -6.78 6.95 -2.58
CA PHE A 49 -6.01 6.33 -1.50
C PHE A 49 -6.76 5.19 -0.80
N THR A 50 -8.04 5.38 -0.46
CA THR A 50 -8.81 4.36 0.29
C THR A 50 -8.93 3.03 -0.46
N PRO A 51 -9.41 2.99 -1.73
CA PRO A 51 -9.36 1.77 -2.55
C PRO A 51 -7.98 1.18 -2.73
N PHE A 52 -6.93 2.00 -2.82
CA PHE A 52 -5.55 1.52 -2.89
C PHE A 52 -5.16 0.79 -1.60
N ALA A 53 -5.35 1.42 -0.44
CA ALA A 53 -5.00 0.86 0.85
C ALA A 53 -5.76 -0.45 1.11
N HIS A 54 -7.07 -0.48 0.84
CA HIS A 54 -7.87 -1.71 0.96
C HIS A 54 -7.35 -2.81 0.02
N GLY A 55 -7.03 -2.48 -1.23
CA GLY A 55 -6.49 -3.46 -2.18
C GLY A 55 -5.14 -4.04 -1.77
N VAL A 56 -4.30 -3.27 -1.07
CA VAL A 56 -3.05 -3.78 -0.46
C VAL A 56 -3.40 -4.74 0.68
N ILE A 57 -4.23 -4.32 1.63
CA ILE A 57 -4.60 -5.13 2.81
C ILE A 57 -5.23 -6.46 2.38
N GLU A 58 -6.19 -6.43 1.44
CA GLU A 58 -6.83 -7.62 0.88
C GLU A 58 -5.81 -8.61 0.28
N ALA A 59 -4.80 -8.10 -0.43
CA ALA A 59 -3.76 -8.97 -1.01
C ALA A 59 -2.92 -9.65 0.08
N TYR A 60 -2.66 -8.97 1.19
CA TYR A 60 -1.95 -9.58 2.33
C TYR A 60 -2.83 -10.57 3.08
N GLU A 61 -4.11 -10.26 3.29
CA GLU A 61 -5.05 -11.20 3.92
C GLU A 61 -5.20 -12.50 3.11
N GLU A 62 -5.12 -12.41 1.78
CA GLU A 62 -5.23 -13.58 0.90
C GLU A 62 -4.00 -14.52 1.01
N VAL A 63 -2.82 -14.00 1.40
CA VAL A 63 -1.60 -14.83 1.59
C VAL A 63 -1.47 -15.31 3.02
N TYR A 64 -1.57 -14.36 3.97
CA TYR A 64 -1.18 -14.57 5.36
C TYR A 64 -2.38 -14.84 6.27
N GLY A 65 -3.60 -14.81 5.72
CA GLY A 65 -4.84 -14.90 6.48
C GLY A 65 -5.27 -13.56 7.09
N LYS A 66 -6.43 -13.58 7.77
CA LYS A 66 -7.06 -12.36 8.31
C LYS A 66 -6.14 -11.57 9.23
N LEU A 67 -6.16 -10.25 9.06
CA LEU A 67 -5.36 -9.32 9.85
C LEU A 67 -6.25 -8.60 10.87
N GLN A 68 -5.80 -8.57 12.12
CA GLN A 68 -6.40 -7.71 13.14
C GLN A 68 -5.99 -6.26 12.88
N VAL A 69 -6.93 -5.33 13.04
CA VAL A 69 -6.67 -3.88 12.95
C VAL A 69 -6.47 -3.31 14.35
N ILE A 70 -5.37 -2.60 14.55
CA ILE A 70 -5.03 -1.90 15.79
C ILE A 70 -4.82 -0.42 15.44
N PRO A 71 -5.74 0.49 15.83
CA PRO A 71 -5.51 1.91 15.66
C PRO A 71 -4.36 2.36 16.57
N VAL A 72 -3.38 3.05 16.00
CA VAL A 72 -2.19 3.55 16.71
C VAL A 72 -2.33 5.05 16.98
N SER A 73 -2.76 5.80 15.98
CA SER A 73 -2.95 7.25 16.07
C SER A 73 -4.03 7.71 15.10
N PHE A 74 -4.33 9.02 15.10
CA PHE A 74 -5.30 9.59 14.17
C PHE A 74 -5.00 9.28 12.69
N ARG A 75 -3.73 9.01 12.34
CA ARG A 75 -3.32 8.75 10.96
C ARG A 75 -2.82 7.34 10.72
N GLU A 76 -2.73 6.50 11.74
CA GLU A 76 -1.95 5.27 11.67
C GLU A 76 -2.73 4.09 12.24
N ASP A 77 -2.77 3.02 11.44
CA ASP A 77 -3.28 1.72 11.87
C ASP A 77 -2.23 0.64 11.63
N ILE A 78 -2.17 -0.35 12.51
CA ILE A 78 -1.43 -1.59 12.30
C ILE A 78 -2.41 -2.69 11.92
N TYR A 79 -2.14 -3.36 10.81
CA TYR A 79 -2.82 -4.59 10.39
C TYR A 79 -1.87 -5.76 10.62
N LYS A 80 -2.19 -6.68 11.52
CA LYS A 80 -1.25 -7.75 11.89
C LYS A 80 -1.89 -9.09 12.19
N ASN A 81 -1.08 -10.13 12.09
CA ASN A 81 -1.30 -11.45 12.67
C ASN A 81 0.05 -12.03 13.13
N ASN A 82 0.14 -13.36 13.30
CA ASN A 82 1.37 -14.02 13.74
C ASN A 82 2.47 -14.05 12.66
N GLU A 83 2.14 -13.80 11.39
CA GLU A 83 3.05 -13.91 10.25
C GLU A 83 3.52 -12.55 9.71
N VAL A 84 2.65 -11.53 9.74
CA VAL A 84 2.92 -10.21 9.15
C VAL A 84 2.35 -9.08 9.99
N SER A 85 3.00 -7.92 9.91
CA SER A 85 2.54 -6.64 10.48
C SER A 85 2.72 -5.53 9.45
N LEU A 86 1.65 -4.79 9.17
CA LEU A 86 1.61 -3.71 8.19
C LEU A 86 1.20 -2.41 8.88
N LEU A 87 2.00 -1.36 8.71
CA LEU A 87 1.65 0.00 9.14
C LEU A 87 1.00 0.75 7.97
N ARG A 88 -0.26 1.15 8.12
CA ARG A 88 -0.97 2.03 7.19
C ARG A 88 -0.89 3.46 7.73
N ILE A 89 -0.41 4.39 6.91
CA ILE A 89 -0.34 5.81 7.25
C ILE A 89 -1.24 6.59 6.29
N LEU A 90 -2.14 7.42 6.82
CA LEU A 90 -2.97 8.32 6.03
C LEU A 90 -2.10 9.34 5.29
N PRO A 91 -2.47 9.74 4.06
CA PRO A 91 -1.72 10.73 3.31
C PRO A 91 -1.67 12.06 4.08
N SER A 92 -0.50 12.68 4.05
CA SER A 92 -0.34 14.07 4.49
C SER A 92 -0.45 14.96 3.28
N PHE A 93 -1.38 15.92 3.32
CA PHE A 93 -1.39 17.02 2.37
C PHE A 93 -0.33 18.01 2.84
N GLN A 94 0.77 18.15 2.11
CA GLN A 94 1.61 19.33 2.26
C GLN A 94 0.89 20.47 1.55
N SER A 95 0.40 21.44 2.32
CA SER A 95 -0.03 22.73 1.79
C SER A 95 1.18 23.39 1.15
N LEU A 96 1.05 23.79 -0.11
CA LEU A 96 1.99 24.70 -0.78
C LEU A 96 2.05 26.04 -0.05
#